data_AF-A0A1H1JG36-F1
#
_entry.id   AF-A0A1H1JG36-F1
#
_cell.length_a   1.000
_cell.length_b   1.000
_cell.length_c   1.000
_cell.angle_alpha   90.00
_cell.angle_beta   90.00
_cell.angle_gamma   90.00
#
_symmetry.space_group_name_H-M   'P 1'
#
loop_
_entity.id
_entity.type
_entity.pdbx_description
1 polymer ?
#
loop_
_entity_poly.entity_id
_entity_poly.type
_entity_poly.pdbx_seq_one_letter_code
_entity_poly.pdbx_strand_id
1 'polypeptide(L)'
;MRFTHILVSAALAAAASLPAYAFAQDASAPEHANAPAIASGTVASSAADSPLISAGRYLAVAADCAACHTAQGGKPFAGGYPINSPMGTIYSTNITPSTQGGIGDYTEADFARALRQGIRRDGRHLYPAMPYTSYAALTDNDVHALYAYFRHEVAPVDAVPPSTALPFPFNIRSSMALWNALFLDSKPFEPDPHVSPLINRGAYLTNALEHCAACHTPRNALMGQNDARAFAGGSLGNWYAPNISSDPLSGIGGWTDAELTQYLKTGSVPGKAQAAGPMAEAIDHSLQYLSDADLAAIVAYLKQTAPMPADGKTVRYAYGQPLNEAALRGNEAKPPRGWQIFSGSCAACHQVNGGGLSNHDYPSLYHNTATGASNPDNLIAVILFGLQRDAHGKPAFMPAFGPGASFTDRLSDQDVADVANFVLHQYGNPAVKVSATDVAAIRDGGKPPLIAQAGRFALPGLGVLLILIVVLVLLMRSRSRGSRKQSAA
;
A
#
# COMPACT_ATOMS: atom_id res chain seq x y z
N MET A 1 -11.98 -49.08 54.45
CA MET A 1 -11.95 -47.70 54.95
C MET A 1 -11.92 -46.76 53.75
N ARG A 2 -12.94 -45.90 53.65
CA ARG A 2 -13.16 -44.72 52.77
C ARG A 2 -13.05 -44.87 51.24
N PHE A 3 -14.22 -44.75 50.62
CA PHE A 3 -14.54 -44.60 49.20
C PHE A 3 -14.43 -43.15 48.73
N THR A 4 -14.11 -42.96 47.44
CA THR A 4 -14.77 -41.97 46.55
C THR A 4 -14.29 -42.20 45.11
N HIS A 5 -15.22 -42.34 44.16
CA HIS A 5 -15.23 -41.59 42.90
C HIS A 5 -16.53 -41.87 42.10
N ILE A 6 -16.95 -40.82 41.41
CA ILE A 6 -18.20 -40.55 40.70
C ILE A 6 -18.01 -40.90 39.23
N LEU A 7 -19.05 -41.40 38.54
CA LEU A 7 -19.36 -41.05 37.15
C LEU A 7 -20.83 -41.37 36.80
N VAL A 8 -21.36 -40.51 35.94
CA VAL A 8 -22.78 -40.25 35.65
C VAL A 8 -23.14 -40.83 34.28
N SER A 9 -24.28 -41.52 34.18
CA SER A 9 -24.95 -41.84 32.93
C SER A 9 -26.43 -41.46 33.07
N ALA A 10 -26.91 -40.55 32.22
CA ALA A 10 -28.31 -40.13 32.17
C ALA A 10 -28.92 -40.46 30.81
N ALA A 11 -30.06 -41.15 30.86
CA ALA A 11 -31.00 -41.36 29.77
C ALA A 11 -32.11 -40.28 29.85
N LEU A 12 -32.66 -39.84 28.71
CA LEU A 12 -34.10 -39.94 28.41
C LEU A 12 -34.43 -39.34 27.03
N ALA A 13 -35.33 -40.03 26.33
CA ALA A 13 -35.96 -39.64 25.08
C ALA A 13 -37.20 -38.77 25.33
N ALA A 14 -37.49 -37.83 24.41
CA ALA A 14 -38.84 -37.31 24.19
C ALA A 14 -38.96 -36.84 22.73
N ALA A 15 -39.89 -37.45 22.00
CA ALA A 15 -40.31 -37.07 20.65
C ALA A 15 -41.61 -36.25 20.76
N ALA A 16 -41.72 -35.16 20.00
CA ALA A 16 -42.98 -34.46 19.77
C ALA A 16 -43.08 -34.02 18.30
N SER A 17 -44.17 -34.45 17.69
CA SER A 17 -44.62 -34.28 16.30
C SER A 17 -45.26 -32.92 16.03
N LEU A 18 -45.00 -32.35 14.85
CA LEU A 18 -45.67 -31.17 14.29
C LEU A 18 -46.70 -31.60 13.22
N PRO A 19 -47.90 -30.97 13.14
CA PRO A 19 -48.82 -31.19 12.04
C PRO A 19 -48.62 -30.15 10.92
N ALA A 20 -48.73 -30.64 9.69
CA ALA A 20 -48.81 -29.87 8.46
C ALA A 20 -50.19 -29.19 8.31
N TYR A 21 -50.21 -27.94 7.86
CA TYR A 21 -51.43 -27.29 7.37
C TYR A 21 -51.32 -27.02 5.87
N ALA A 22 -52.35 -27.45 5.17
CA ALA A 22 -52.50 -27.47 3.73
C ALA A 22 -52.85 -26.09 3.14
N PHE A 23 -52.35 -25.86 1.94
CA PHE A 23 -52.81 -24.82 1.02
C PHE A 23 -54.17 -25.21 0.42
N ALA A 24 -55.12 -24.28 0.42
CA ALA A 24 -56.26 -24.30 -0.49
C ALA A 24 -56.45 -22.89 -1.07
N GLN A 25 -56.49 -22.85 -2.39
CA GLN A 25 -56.74 -21.69 -3.23
C GLN A 25 -58.20 -21.26 -3.12
N ASP A 26 -58.45 -19.96 -3.15
CA ASP A 26 -59.71 -19.46 -3.71
C ASP A 26 -59.44 -18.18 -4.51
N ALA A 27 -59.85 -18.24 -5.78
CA ALA A 27 -59.77 -17.16 -6.74
C ALA A 27 -61.15 -16.51 -6.85
N SER A 28 -61.21 -15.20 -6.62
CA SER A 28 -62.34 -14.38 -7.04
C SER A 28 -61.88 -12.93 -7.19
N ALA A 29 -61.93 -12.42 -8.42
CA ALA A 29 -61.83 -10.98 -8.70
C ALA A 29 -63.17 -10.30 -8.36
N PRO A 30 -63.14 -9.01 -7.97
CA PRO A 30 -63.86 -8.04 -8.78
C PRO A 30 -63.17 -6.65 -8.91
N GLU A 31 -63.28 -6.12 -10.12
CA GLU A 31 -63.81 -4.79 -10.50
C GLU A 31 -63.37 -3.48 -9.81
N HIS A 32 -63.19 -2.47 -10.68
CA HIS A 32 -62.69 -1.12 -10.44
C HIS A 32 -63.47 -0.29 -9.41
N ALA A 33 -62.73 0.35 -8.48
CA ALA A 33 -63.20 1.53 -7.75
C ALA A 33 -62.03 2.50 -7.46
N ASN A 34 -62.27 3.79 -7.73
CA ASN A 34 -61.33 4.91 -7.62
C ASN A 34 -60.57 4.97 -6.29
N ALA A 35 -59.24 5.12 -6.37
CA ALA A 35 -58.41 5.54 -5.24
C ALA A 35 -58.21 7.07 -5.27
N PRO A 36 -58.33 7.76 -4.11
CA PRO A 36 -58.20 9.21 -4.03
C PRO A 36 -56.74 9.64 -4.19
N ALA A 37 -56.53 10.82 -4.77
CA ALA A 37 -55.23 11.48 -4.83
C ALA A 37 -54.69 11.71 -3.41
N ILE A 38 -53.62 11.02 -3.05
CA ILE A 38 -52.83 11.32 -1.86
C ILE A 38 -51.62 12.15 -2.29
N ALA A 39 -51.54 13.33 -1.69
CA ALA A 39 -50.56 14.36 -1.95
C ALA A 39 -49.12 13.83 -1.96
N SER A 40 -48.35 14.29 -2.94
CA SER A 40 -46.90 14.19 -2.97
C SER A 40 -46.30 14.81 -1.72
N GLY A 41 -46.04 13.99 -0.70
CA GLY A 41 -45.10 14.32 0.36
C GLY A 41 -43.71 14.36 -0.25
N THR A 42 -43.14 15.55 -0.38
CA THR A 42 -41.71 15.72 -0.63
C THR A 42 -40.95 15.05 0.52
N VAL A 43 -40.48 13.84 0.29
CA VAL A 43 -39.44 13.23 1.11
C VAL A 43 -38.25 14.19 0.99
N ALA A 44 -37.97 14.95 2.03
CA ALA A 44 -36.76 15.74 2.13
C ALA A 44 -35.60 14.74 2.01
N SER A 45 -34.99 14.68 0.83
CA SER A 45 -33.75 13.94 0.59
C SER A 45 -32.76 14.43 1.63
N SER A 46 -32.34 13.52 2.51
CA SER A 46 -31.31 13.83 3.48
C SER A 46 -30.07 14.30 2.70
N ALA A 47 -29.36 15.32 3.18
CA ALA A 47 -28.16 15.80 2.50
C ALA A 47 -27.15 14.66 2.22
N ALA A 48 -27.16 13.60 3.04
CA ALA A 48 -26.31 12.42 2.90
C ALA A 48 -26.64 11.53 1.68
N ASP A 49 -27.82 11.67 1.06
CA ASP A 49 -28.24 10.89 -0.12
C ASP A 49 -28.08 11.67 -1.45
N SER A 50 -27.40 12.82 -1.42
CA SER A 50 -27.13 13.60 -2.64
C SER A 50 -26.21 12.84 -3.60
N PRO A 51 -26.48 12.81 -4.92
CA PRO A 51 -25.56 12.27 -5.93
C PRO A 51 -24.14 12.84 -5.84
N LEU A 52 -24.00 14.10 -5.42
CA LEU A 52 -22.71 14.75 -5.20
C LEU A 52 -21.91 14.09 -4.06
N ILE A 53 -22.57 13.83 -2.93
CA ILE A 53 -21.94 13.24 -1.75
C ILE A 53 -21.62 11.76 -1.99
N SER A 54 -22.48 11.04 -2.71
CA SER A 54 -22.20 9.68 -3.17
C SER A 54 -20.99 9.63 -4.12
N ALA A 55 -20.89 10.57 -5.07
CA ALA A 55 -19.71 10.69 -5.92
C ALA A 55 -18.44 11.00 -5.11
N GLY A 56 -18.54 11.92 -4.13
CA GLY A 56 -17.44 12.23 -3.21
C GLY A 56 -16.99 11.02 -2.38
N ARG A 57 -17.93 10.21 -1.91
CA ARG A 57 -17.65 8.95 -1.20
C ARG A 57 -16.89 7.98 -2.11
N TYR A 58 -17.36 7.79 -3.34
CA TYR A 58 -16.68 6.91 -4.31
C TYR A 58 -15.26 7.39 -4.61
N LEU A 59 -15.07 8.70 -4.81
CA LEU A 59 -13.75 9.29 -5.02
C LEU A 59 -12.84 9.14 -3.81
N ALA A 60 -13.37 9.26 -2.58
CA ALA A 60 -12.57 9.09 -1.36
C ALA A 60 -12.09 7.64 -1.19
N VAL A 61 -12.90 6.67 -1.64
CA VAL A 61 -12.52 5.25 -1.72
C VAL A 61 -11.47 5.04 -2.80
N ALA A 62 -11.72 5.47 -4.04
CA ALA A 62 -10.78 5.34 -5.17
C ALA A 62 -9.45 6.09 -4.95
N ALA A 63 -9.46 7.17 -4.16
CA ALA A 63 -8.26 7.90 -3.80
C ALA A 63 -7.49 7.27 -2.62
N ASP A 64 -8.00 6.17 -2.06
CA ASP A 64 -7.47 5.45 -0.90
C ASP A 64 -7.31 6.34 0.36
N CYS A 65 -8.23 7.29 0.54
CA CYS A 65 -8.14 8.25 1.64
C CYS A 65 -8.18 7.55 3.01
N ALA A 66 -8.97 6.47 3.13
CA ALA A 66 -9.19 5.76 4.38
C ALA A 66 -7.96 4.95 4.82
N ALA A 67 -7.19 4.34 3.91
CA ALA A 67 -6.03 3.53 4.25
C ALA A 67 -4.97 4.33 5.00
N CYS A 68 -4.71 5.56 4.54
CA CYS A 68 -3.73 6.42 5.19
C CYS A 68 -4.33 7.22 6.35
N HIS A 69 -5.56 7.72 6.24
CA HIS A 69 -6.14 8.58 7.27
C HIS A 69 -6.85 7.82 8.40
N THR A 70 -6.65 6.52 8.53
CA THR A 70 -7.23 5.71 9.62
C THR A 70 -6.14 4.90 10.30
N ALA A 71 -5.86 5.17 11.58
CA ALA A 71 -4.95 4.32 12.36
C ALA A 71 -5.57 2.93 12.60
N GLN A 72 -4.72 1.92 12.84
CA GLN A 72 -5.18 0.58 13.23
C GLN A 72 -6.02 0.65 14.52
N GLY A 73 -7.25 0.14 14.47
CA GLY A 73 -8.22 0.24 15.57
C GLY A 73 -8.74 1.66 15.83
N GLY A 74 -8.38 2.63 14.99
CA GLY A 74 -8.81 4.02 15.05
C GLY A 74 -10.18 4.24 14.40
N LYS A 75 -10.71 5.46 14.58
CA LYS A 75 -11.92 5.90 13.87
C LYS A 75 -11.59 6.27 12.43
N PRO A 76 -12.48 6.01 11.45
CA PRO A 76 -12.26 6.37 10.06
C PRO A 76 -11.84 7.84 9.90
N PHE A 77 -10.82 8.09 9.09
CA PHE A 77 -10.32 9.42 8.73
C PHE A 77 -9.74 10.27 9.88
N ALA A 78 -9.64 9.73 11.10
CA ALA A 78 -9.15 10.45 12.27
C ALA A 78 -7.61 10.61 12.33
N GLY A 79 -6.89 10.12 11.33
CA GLY A 79 -5.44 10.20 11.22
C GLY A 79 -4.71 9.26 12.17
N GLY A 80 -3.40 9.48 12.32
CA GLY A 80 -2.54 8.76 13.26
C GLY A 80 -1.92 7.46 12.71
N TYR A 81 -2.14 7.13 11.44
CA TYR A 81 -1.46 6.01 10.79
C TYR A 81 0.04 6.34 10.64
N PRO A 82 0.95 5.47 11.13
CA PRO A 82 2.39 5.67 11.00
C PRO A 82 2.90 5.20 9.64
N ILE A 83 3.27 6.13 8.77
CA ILE A 83 3.94 5.86 7.50
C ILE A 83 5.45 5.79 7.78
N ASN A 84 5.99 4.57 7.82
CA ASN A 84 7.43 4.37 8.00
C ASN A 84 8.16 4.75 6.71
N SER A 85 9.03 5.75 6.80
CA SER A 85 9.88 6.16 5.68
C SER A 85 11.34 6.11 6.07
N PRO A 86 12.26 6.00 5.11
CA PRO A 86 13.69 6.08 5.38
C PRO A 86 14.17 7.40 6.01
N MET A 87 13.34 8.45 5.94
CA MET A 87 13.61 9.76 6.56
C MET A 87 13.07 9.85 7.99
N GLY A 88 12.33 8.84 8.47
CA GLY A 88 11.62 8.82 9.74
C GLY A 88 10.11 8.56 9.56
N THR A 89 9.40 8.35 10.66
CA THR A 89 7.95 8.10 10.63
C THR A 89 7.18 9.40 10.35
N ILE A 90 6.28 9.35 9.36
CA ILE A 90 5.32 10.41 9.04
C ILE A 90 3.94 9.95 9.52
N TYR A 91 3.23 10.78 10.25
CA TYR A 91 1.89 10.47 10.74
C TYR A 91 0.84 11.14 9.88
N SER A 92 -0.20 10.39 9.49
CA SER A 92 -1.34 10.95 8.79
C SER A 92 -2.16 11.90 9.67
N THR A 93 -2.76 12.90 9.04
CA THR A 93 -3.57 13.91 9.73
C THR A 93 -5.01 13.46 9.88
N ASN A 94 -5.75 14.05 10.80
CA ASN A 94 -7.19 13.90 10.87
C ASN A 94 -7.83 14.75 9.76
N ILE A 95 -8.65 14.13 8.91
CA ILE A 95 -9.37 14.78 7.80
C ILE A 95 -10.89 14.73 7.97
N THR A 96 -11.38 14.43 9.18
CA THR A 96 -12.80 14.55 9.54
C THR A 96 -13.21 16.04 9.62
N PRO A 97 -14.52 16.38 9.59
CA PRO A 97 -14.95 17.77 9.69
C PRO A 97 -14.86 18.35 11.12
N SER A 98 -14.11 17.73 12.04
CA SER A 98 -13.83 18.29 13.37
C SER A 98 -13.09 19.62 13.25
N THR A 99 -13.54 20.63 14.01
CA THR A 99 -12.87 21.94 14.15
C THR A 99 -11.73 21.92 15.17
N GLN A 100 -11.60 20.86 15.97
CA GLN A 100 -10.53 20.73 16.97
C GLN A 100 -9.31 19.99 16.40
N GLY A 101 -9.55 18.83 15.79
CA GLY A 101 -8.48 17.96 15.29
C GLY A 101 -8.42 17.85 13.77
N GLY A 102 -9.52 18.13 13.08
CA GLY A 102 -9.70 17.83 11.66
C GLY A 102 -9.64 19.05 10.73
N ILE A 103 -10.37 18.94 9.61
CA ILE A 103 -10.46 19.97 8.56
C ILE A 103 -11.75 20.82 8.68
N GLY A 104 -12.36 20.88 9.87
CA GLY A 104 -13.61 21.60 10.13
C GLY A 104 -13.57 23.09 9.79
N ASP A 105 -12.40 23.72 9.86
CA ASP A 105 -12.20 25.14 9.51
C ASP A 105 -11.66 25.38 8.09
N TYR A 106 -11.48 24.32 7.30
CA TYR A 106 -11.03 24.47 5.92
C TYR A 106 -12.17 24.99 5.07
N THR A 107 -11.89 26.01 4.26
CA THR A 107 -12.73 26.33 3.10
C THR A 107 -12.50 25.30 2.00
N GLU A 108 -13.39 25.22 1.01
CA GLU A 108 -13.18 24.38 -0.17
C GLU A 108 -11.88 24.74 -0.90
N ALA A 109 -11.54 26.04 -0.96
CA ALA A 109 -10.28 26.50 -1.55
C ALA A 109 -9.05 26.03 -0.75
N ASP A 110 -9.13 25.99 0.59
CA ASP A 110 -8.06 25.45 1.43
C ASP A 110 -7.92 23.92 1.25
N PHE A 111 -9.05 23.23 1.11
CA PHE A 111 -9.09 21.79 0.86
C PHE A 111 -8.48 21.45 -0.51
N ALA A 112 -8.90 22.17 -1.56
CA ALA A 112 -8.35 22.05 -2.91
C ALA A 112 -6.84 22.33 -2.95
N ARG A 113 -6.39 23.35 -2.22
CA ARG A 113 -4.98 23.71 -2.13
C ARG A 113 -4.16 22.65 -1.38
N ALA A 114 -4.70 22.07 -0.32
CA ALA A 114 -4.06 20.97 0.39
C ALA A 114 -3.94 19.72 -0.50
N LEU A 115 -5.02 19.35 -1.19
CA LEU A 115 -5.05 18.18 -2.08
C LEU A 115 -4.14 18.32 -3.30
N ARG A 116 -4.17 19.46 -4.00
CA ARG A 116 -3.51 19.61 -5.31
C ARG A 116 -2.13 20.26 -5.24
N GLN A 117 -1.84 21.02 -4.19
CA GLN A 117 -0.59 21.77 -4.06
C GLN A 117 0.25 21.34 -2.85
N GLY A 118 -0.32 20.48 -1.99
CA GLY A 118 0.34 20.07 -0.77
C GLY A 118 0.52 21.23 0.21
N ILE A 119 -0.36 22.23 0.23
CA ILE A 119 -0.27 23.40 1.12
C ILE A 119 -1.50 23.44 2.02
N ARG A 120 -1.27 23.28 3.33
CA ARG A 120 -2.33 23.30 4.35
C ARG A 120 -2.97 24.69 4.50
N ARG A 121 -4.09 24.75 5.23
CA ARG A 121 -4.71 26.02 5.65
C ARG A 121 -3.74 26.94 6.39
N ASP A 122 -2.88 26.37 7.24
CA ASP A 122 -1.85 27.12 7.99
C ASP A 122 -0.62 27.54 7.15
N GLY A 123 -0.64 27.30 5.84
CA GLY A 123 0.45 27.62 4.92
C GLY A 123 1.64 26.65 4.97
N ARG A 124 1.63 25.64 5.86
CA ARG A 124 2.71 24.64 5.90
C ARG A 124 2.57 23.68 4.73
N HIS A 125 3.70 23.40 4.08
CA HIS A 125 3.78 22.35 3.08
C HIS A 125 3.60 20.96 3.70
N LEU A 126 2.98 20.07 2.94
CA LEU A 126 2.85 18.64 3.19
C LEU A 126 4.07 17.92 2.61
N TYR A 127 4.45 16.82 3.26
CA TYR A 127 5.41 15.90 2.66
C TYR A 127 4.70 15.09 1.56
N PRO A 128 5.39 14.73 0.47
CA PRO A 128 4.82 13.93 -0.63
C PRO A 128 4.55 12.46 -0.25
N ALA A 129 4.47 12.16 1.05
CA ALA A 129 3.86 10.93 1.56
C ALA A 129 2.33 10.96 1.36
N MET A 130 1.71 12.14 1.39
CA MET A 130 0.39 12.33 0.78
C MET A 130 0.62 12.56 -0.73
N PRO A 131 -0.01 11.80 -1.64
CA PRO A 131 0.28 11.86 -3.07
C PRO A 131 -0.38 13.06 -3.76
N TYR A 132 -0.20 14.27 -3.20
CA TYR A 132 -0.76 15.51 -3.76
C TYR A 132 -0.24 15.82 -5.17
N THR A 133 0.93 15.30 -5.55
CA THR A 133 1.44 15.41 -6.94
C THR A 133 0.59 14.62 -7.93
N SER A 134 -0.04 13.53 -7.50
CA SER A 134 -1.01 12.78 -8.29
C SER A 134 -2.38 13.45 -8.24
N TYR A 135 -2.82 13.84 -7.04
CA TYR A 135 -4.11 14.51 -6.86
C TYR A 135 -4.19 15.90 -7.52
N ALA A 136 -3.06 16.50 -7.91
CA ALA A 136 -3.04 17.71 -8.72
C ALA A 136 -3.88 17.60 -10.00
N ALA A 137 -3.99 16.39 -10.54
CA ALA A 137 -4.81 16.08 -11.71
C ALA A 137 -6.33 16.01 -11.43
N LEU A 138 -6.77 16.04 -10.17
CA LEU A 138 -8.20 16.04 -9.83
C LEU A 138 -8.91 17.28 -10.41
N THR A 139 -10.08 17.04 -10.99
CA THR A 139 -10.92 18.11 -11.52
C THR A 139 -11.57 18.92 -10.39
N ASP A 140 -11.97 20.16 -10.67
CA ASP A 140 -12.67 20.98 -9.68
C ASP A 140 -13.97 20.33 -9.18
N ASN A 141 -14.69 19.62 -10.06
CA ASN A 141 -15.90 18.89 -9.70
C ASN A 141 -15.62 17.74 -8.73
N ASP A 142 -14.51 17.01 -8.93
CA ASP A 142 -14.12 15.92 -8.05
C ASP A 142 -13.67 16.44 -6.68
N VAL A 143 -12.93 17.55 -6.66
CA VAL A 143 -12.55 18.24 -5.41
C VAL A 143 -13.79 18.74 -4.66
N HIS A 144 -14.78 19.29 -5.37
CA HIS A 144 -16.04 19.73 -4.79
C HIS A 144 -16.84 18.55 -4.18
N ALA A 145 -16.94 17.44 -4.90
CA ALA A 145 -17.61 16.24 -4.44
C ALA A 145 -16.93 15.65 -3.19
N LEU A 146 -15.60 15.52 -3.21
CA LEU A 146 -14.79 15.10 -2.06
C LEU A 146 -15.02 16.02 -0.86
N TYR A 147 -14.96 17.34 -1.07
CA TYR A 147 -15.20 18.31 -0.01
C TYR A 147 -16.61 18.13 0.58
N ALA A 148 -17.65 18.06 -0.25
CA ALA A 148 -19.02 17.84 0.20
C ALA A 148 -19.17 16.55 1.04
N TYR A 149 -18.57 15.45 0.59
CA TYR A 149 -18.55 14.18 1.34
C TYR A 149 -17.93 14.33 2.73
N PHE A 150 -16.72 14.91 2.83
CA PHE A 150 -16.06 15.12 4.12
C PHE A 150 -16.81 16.11 5.02
N ARG A 151 -17.50 17.10 4.47
CA ARG A 151 -18.24 18.10 5.25
C ARG A 151 -19.57 17.60 5.80
N HIS A 152 -20.25 16.74 5.05
CA HIS A 152 -21.66 16.45 5.30
C HIS A 152 -21.94 15.00 5.69
N GLU A 153 -21.06 14.06 5.34
CA GLU A 153 -21.29 12.65 5.60
C GLU A 153 -20.31 12.04 6.60
N VAL A 154 -19.04 12.45 6.53
CA VAL A 154 -18.02 11.95 7.46
C VAL A 154 -18.29 12.45 8.87
N ALA A 155 -18.33 11.52 9.83
CA ALA A 155 -18.52 11.87 11.23
C ALA A 155 -17.31 12.66 11.79
N PRO A 156 -17.51 13.77 12.52
CA PRO A 156 -16.42 14.51 13.14
C PRO A 156 -15.77 13.68 14.25
N VAL A 157 -14.44 13.71 14.30
CA VAL A 157 -13.65 13.09 15.38
C VAL A 157 -12.64 14.10 15.90
N ASP A 158 -12.69 14.43 17.19
CA ASP A 158 -11.81 15.44 17.80
C ASP A 158 -10.40 14.92 18.16
N ALA A 159 -10.02 13.76 17.62
CA ALA A 159 -8.70 13.19 17.86
C ALA A 159 -7.60 14.08 17.24
N VAL A 160 -6.57 14.35 18.01
CA VAL A 160 -5.36 15.05 17.54
C VAL A 160 -4.26 14.01 17.34
N PRO A 161 -3.96 13.61 16.10
CA PRO A 161 -2.94 12.60 15.85
C PRO A 161 -1.53 13.13 16.18
N PRO A 162 -0.56 12.23 16.42
CA PRO A 162 0.84 12.62 16.65
C PRO A 162 1.38 13.51 15.53
N SER A 163 2.19 14.50 15.91
CA SER A 163 2.89 15.35 14.94
C SER A 163 4.06 14.62 14.33
N THR A 164 4.21 14.70 13.00
CA THR A 164 5.42 14.27 12.30
C THR A 164 6.63 15.10 12.76
N ALA A 165 7.67 14.43 13.26
CA ALA A 165 8.91 15.03 13.73
C ALA A 165 10.13 14.37 13.05
N LEU A 166 10.35 14.70 11.78
CA LEU A 166 11.52 14.21 11.05
C LEU A 166 12.82 14.83 11.58
N PRO A 167 13.97 14.15 11.47
CA PRO A 167 15.28 14.72 11.81
C PRO A 167 15.71 15.78 10.79
N PHE A 168 16.64 16.64 11.18
CA PHE A 168 17.31 17.55 10.24
C PHE A 168 18.03 16.78 9.13
N PRO A 169 18.01 17.25 7.87
CA PRO A 169 17.40 18.51 7.38
C PRO A 169 15.91 18.40 7.00
N PHE A 170 15.31 17.21 7.10
CA PHE A 170 13.94 16.94 6.64
C PHE A 170 12.85 17.61 7.48
N ASN A 171 13.17 18.13 8.66
CA ASN A 171 12.26 18.95 9.47
C ASN A 171 11.97 20.34 8.87
N ILE A 172 12.80 20.83 7.94
CA ILE A 172 12.64 22.15 7.33
C ILE A 172 11.55 22.09 6.27
N ARG A 173 10.29 22.32 6.67
CA ARG A 173 9.13 22.22 5.76
C ARG A 173 9.17 23.15 4.57
N SER A 174 9.83 24.31 4.66
CA SER A 174 9.97 25.23 3.53
C SER A 174 10.81 24.66 2.38
N SER A 175 11.66 23.65 2.64
CA SER A 175 12.38 22.94 1.58
C SER A 175 11.44 22.25 0.58
N MET A 176 10.22 21.91 1.01
CA MET A 176 9.20 21.36 0.12
C MET A 176 8.71 22.36 -0.92
N ALA A 177 8.80 23.68 -0.68
CA ALA A 177 8.46 24.65 -1.71
C ALA A 177 9.39 24.55 -2.93
N LEU A 178 10.70 24.35 -2.67
CA LEU A 178 11.69 24.10 -3.73
C LEU A 178 11.46 22.74 -4.40
N TRP A 179 11.15 21.70 -3.62
CA TRP A 179 10.85 20.38 -4.16
C TRP A 179 9.61 20.42 -5.08
N ASN A 180 8.54 21.10 -4.66
CA ASN A 180 7.32 21.28 -5.47
C ASN A 180 7.63 22.02 -6.76
N ALA A 181 8.46 23.07 -6.73
CA ALA A 181 8.84 23.79 -7.94
C ALA A 181 9.58 22.91 -8.98
N LEU A 182 10.18 21.79 -8.55
CA LEU A 182 10.88 20.85 -9.42
C LEU A 182 10.01 19.67 -9.88
N PHE A 183 9.07 19.21 -9.05
CA PHE A 183 8.40 17.91 -9.24
C PHE A 183 6.87 17.94 -9.21
N LEU A 184 6.23 19.06 -8.88
CA LEU A 184 4.77 19.17 -8.90
C LEU A 184 4.32 19.68 -10.28
N ASP A 185 3.63 18.84 -11.04
CA ASP A 185 2.77 19.30 -12.13
C ASP A 185 1.39 19.65 -11.55
N SER A 186 1.07 20.94 -11.51
CA SER A 186 -0.15 21.44 -10.86
C SER A 186 -1.38 21.44 -11.77
N LYS A 187 -1.31 20.81 -12.95
CA LYS A 187 -2.38 20.85 -13.95
C LYS A 187 -3.43 19.76 -13.67
N PRO A 188 -4.73 20.10 -13.74
CA PRO A 188 -5.79 19.10 -13.80
C PRO A 188 -5.61 18.13 -14.98
N PHE A 189 -6.24 16.96 -14.89
CA PHE A 189 -6.22 15.98 -15.96
C PHE A 189 -6.89 16.53 -17.23
N GLU A 190 -6.17 16.43 -18.35
CA GLU A 190 -6.69 16.76 -19.68
C GLU A 190 -6.77 15.48 -20.51
N PRO A 191 -7.96 15.08 -20.98
CA PRO A 191 -8.13 13.90 -21.84
C PRO A 191 -7.34 14.04 -23.14
N ASP A 192 -6.60 13.00 -23.51
CA ASP A 192 -5.92 12.93 -24.80
C ASP A 192 -6.93 12.62 -25.91
N PRO A 193 -7.11 13.50 -26.93
CA PRO A 193 -8.08 13.29 -28.00
C PRO A 193 -7.69 12.14 -28.96
N HIS A 194 -6.47 11.62 -28.87
CA HIS A 194 -5.96 10.56 -29.73
C HIS A 194 -6.17 9.14 -29.19
N VAL A 195 -6.70 9.01 -27.97
CA VAL A 195 -7.02 7.72 -27.36
C VAL A 195 -8.51 7.60 -27.03
N SER A 196 -8.97 6.38 -26.80
CA SER A 196 -10.39 6.15 -26.51
C SER A 196 -10.79 6.73 -25.14
N PRO A 197 -12.09 7.03 -24.92
CA PRO A 197 -12.57 7.46 -23.61
C PRO A 197 -12.25 6.47 -22.49
N LEU A 198 -12.21 5.16 -22.79
CA LEU A 198 -11.84 4.13 -21.83
C LEU A 198 -10.39 4.30 -21.36
N ILE A 199 -9.46 4.56 -22.28
CA ILE A 199 -8.05 4.78 -21.96
C ILE A 199 -7.88 6.08 -21.18
N ASN A 200 -8.58 7.16 -21.55
CA ASN A 200 -8.56 8.41 -20.78
C ASN A 200 -9.09 8.21 -19.35
N ARG A 201 -10.18 7.46 -19.18
CA ARG A 201 -10.70 7.11 -17.86
C ARG A 201 -9.68 6.30 -17.05
N GLY A 202 -9.03 5.33 -17.68
CA GLY A 202 -7.98 4.52 -17.06
C GLY A 202 -6.75 5.33 -16.66
N ALA A 203 -6.32 6.25 -17.52
CA ALA A 203 -5.20 7.16 -17.25
C ALA A 203 -5.50 8.06 -16.05
N TYR A 204 -6.72 8.60 -15.98
CA TYR A 204 -7.17 9.42 -14.86
C TYR A 204 -7.19 8.62 -13.55
N LEU A 205 -7.83 7.45 -13.54
CA LEU A 205 -7.89 6.59 -12.36
C LEU A 205 -6.49 6.16 -11.90
N THR A 206 -5.67 5.66 -12.81
CA THR A 206 -4.34 5.10 -12.51
C THR A 206 -3.38 6.17 -11.99
N ASN A 207 -3.36 7.36 -12.59
CA ASN A 207 -2.36 8.39 -12.26
C ASN A 207 -2.83 9.38 -11.19
N ALA A 208 -4.12 9.72 -11.16
CA ALA A 208 -4.65 10.74 -10.25
C ALA A 208 -5.23 10.12 -8.97
N LEU A 209 -6.26 9.28 -9.10
CA LEU A 209 -7.00 8.74 -7.96
C LEU A 209 -6.24 7.61 -7.26
N GLU A 210 -5.91 6.54 -7.96
CA GLU A 210 -5.20 5.37 -7.42
C GLU A 210 -3.68 5.57 -7.33
N HIS A 211 -3.17 6.70 -7.86
CA HIS A 211 -1.77 7.14 -7.77
C HIS A 211 -0.74 6.01 -7.98
N CYS A 212 -0.99 5.08 -8.90
CA CYS A 212 -0.20 3.86 -9.05
C CYS A 212 1.29 4.15 -9.31
N ALA A 213 1.58 5.24 -10.04
CA ALA A 213 2.94 5.69 -10.31
C ALA A 213 3.70 6.10 -9.03
N ALA A 214 3.00 6.47 -7.95
CA ALA A 214 3.62 6.84 -6.69
C ALA A 214 4.41 5.67 -6.06
N CYS A 215 3.94 4.44 -6.29
CA CYS A 215 4.61 3.23 -5.84
C CYS A 215 5.40 2.55 -6.96
N HIS A 216 4.83 2.47 -8.16
CA HIS A 216 5.37 1.66 -9.25
C HIS A 216 6.35 2.39 -10.18
N THR A 217 6.70 3.65 -9.91
CA THR A 217 7.72 4.39 -10.66
C THR A 217 8.94 4.66 -9.75
N PRO A 218 10.17 4.41 -10.22
CA PRO A 218 11.35 4.62 -9.39
C PRO A 218 11.55 6.10 -9.07
N ARG A 219 12.19 6.37 -7.92
CA ARG A 219 12.51 7.73 -7.48
C ARG A 219 13.95 8.11 -7.81
N ASN A 220 14.17 9.39 -8.13
CA ASN A 220 15.51 9.95 -8.35
C ASN A 220 16.22 10.27 -7.02
N ALA A 221 17.45 10.79 -7.08
CA ALA A 221 18.25 11.09 -5.90
C ALA A 221 17.60 12.11 -4.93
N LEU A 222 16.69 12.96 -5.41
CA LEU A 222 15.92 13.93 -4.63
C LEU A 222 14.53 13.41 -4.24
N MET A 223 14.29 12.10 -4.38
CA MET A 223 13.02 11.43 -4.12
C MET A 223 11.85 11.89 -5.03
N GLY A 224 12.14 12.59 -6.12
CA GLY A 224 11.16 12.90 -7.17
C GLY A 224 10.86 11.67 -8.04
N GLN A 225 9.67 11.61 -8.64
CA GLN A 225 9.33 10.58 -9.62
C GLN A 225 10.27 10.63 -10.83
N ASN A 226 10.67 9.48 -11.37
CA ASN A 226 11.41 9.38 -12.63
C ASN A 226 10.48 8.93 -13.76
N ASP A 227 9.82 9.86 -14.41
CA ASP A 227 8.80 9.58 -15.44
C ASP A 227 9.38 8.91 -16.70
N ALA A 228 10.68 9.07 -16.98
CA ALA A 228 11.36 8.32 -18.03
C ALA A 228 11.38 6.80 -17.76
N ARG A 229 11.06 6.38 -16.54
CA ARG A 229 10.89 4.98 -16.12
C ARG A 229 9.51 4.74 -15.50
N ALA A 230 8.49 5.45 -15.96
CA ALA A 230 7.10 5.28 -15.50
C ALA A 230 6.72 3.79 -15.42
N PHE A 231 6.17 3.38 -14.27
CA PHE A 231 5.70 2.02 -14.01
C PHE A 231 6.76 0.91 -14.03
N ALA A 232 8.06 1.22 -14.10
CA ALA A 232 9.13 0.23 -14.16
C ALA A 232 9.43 -0.51 -12.82
N GLY A 233 8.67 -0.21 -11.77
CA GLY A 233 8.86 -0.70 -10.41
C GLY A 233 9.68 0.26 -9.53
N GLY A 234 9.50 0.14 -8.22
CA GLY A 234 10.11 1.05 -7.24
C GLY A 234 10.27 0.43 -5.86
N SER A 235 11.33 0.82 -5.15
CA SER A 235 11.50 0.46 -3.74
C SER A 235 10.63 1.34 -2.85
N LEU A 236 9.92 0.71 -1.92
CA LEU A 236 9.08 1.34 -0.90
C LEU A 236 9.70 1.19 0.50
N GLY A 237 11.02 1.08 0.57
CA GLY A 237 11.72 0.74 1.81
C GLY A 237 11.75 -0.78 2.00
N ASN A 238 10.93 -1.30 2.91
CA ASN A 238 10.87 -2.72 3.23
C ASN A 238 10.04 -3.56 2.24
N TRP A 239 9.35 -2.93 1.30
CA TRP A 239 8.62 -3.58 0.20
C TRP A 239 9.11 -3.09 -1.16
N TYR A 240 8.81 -3.84 -2.20
CA TYR A 240 9.12 -3.48 -3.59
C TYR A 240 7.85 -3.52 -4.46
N ALA A 241 7.50 -2.40 -5.06
CA ALA A 241 6.45 -2.32 -6.07
C ALA A 241 6.98 -2.87 -7.41
N PRO A 242 6.40 -3.95 -7.96
CA PRO A 242 6.90 -4.55 -9.20
C PRO A 242 6.69 -3.64 -10.41
N ASN A 243 7.34 -3.97 -11.52
CA ASN A 243 7.04 -3.36 -12.81
C ASN A 243 5.59 -3.67 -13.24
N ILE A 244 4.82 -2.64 -13.57
CA ILE A 244 3.43 -2.74 -14.07
C ILE A 244 3.26 -2.09 -15.45
N SER A 245 4.36 -1.82 -16.15
CA SER A 245 4.30 -1.46 -17.57
C SER A 245 3.77 -2.60 -18.43
N SER A 246 3.44 -2.30 -19.69
CA SER A 246 3.00 -3.29 -20.69
C SER A 246 4.09 -4.28 -21.12
N ASP A 247 5.29 -4.24 -20.54
CA ASP A 247 6.36 -5.19 -20.87
C ASP A 247 5.92 -6.65 -20.61
N PRO A 248 6.05 -7.56 -21.59
CA PRO A 248 5.51 -8.92 -21.48
C PRO A 248 6.30 -9.84 -20.54
N LEU A 249 7.57 -9.51 -20.23
CA LEU A 249 8.45 -10.38 -19.44
C LEU A 249 8.51 -9.98 -17.96
N SER A 250 8.84 -8.72 -17.73
CA SER A 250 9.07 -8.15 -16.40
C SER A 250 7.86 -7.38 -15.87
N GLY A 251 7.04 -6.83 -16.77
CA GLY A 251 5.81 -6.10 -16.47
C GLY A 251 4.56 -6.98 -16.44
N ILE A 252 3.41 -6.38 -16.76
CA ILE A 252 2.09 -7.05 -16.80
C ILE A 252 1.64 -7.40 -18.22
N GLY A 253 2.47 -7.18 -19.24
CA GLY A 253 2.08 -7.40 -20.64
C GLY A 253 1.60 -8.82 -20.93
N GLY A 254 2.20 -9.81 -20.27
CA GLY A 254 1.86 -11.24 -20.38
C GLY A 254 0.65 -11.69 -19.55
N TRP A 255 0.04 -10.80 -18.76
CA TRP A 255 -1.18 -11.09 -18.02
C TRP A 255 -2.40 -10.85 -18.90
N THR A 256 -3.43 -11.66 -18.70
CA THR A 256 -4.74 -11.43 -19.33
C THR A 256 -5.48 -10.31 -18.60
N ASP A 257 -6.39 -9.64 -19.31
CA ASP A 257 -7.19 -8.56 -18.73
C ASP A 257 -8.07 -9.08 -17.58
N ALA A 258 -8.56 -10.32 -17.67
CA ALA A 258 -9.32 -10.98 -16.62
C ALA A 258 -8.49 -11.23 -15.36
N GLU A 259 -7.24 -11.68 -15.50
CA GLU A 259 -6.33 -11.87 -14.36
C GLU A 259 -5.97 -10.54 -13.70
N LEU A 260 -5.75 -9.48 -14.48
CA LEU A 260 -5.47 -8.15 -13.93
C LEU A 260 -6.69 -7.59 -13.20
N THR A 261 -7.88 -7.70 -13.79
CA THR A 261 -9.13 -7.28 -13.15
C THR A 261 -9.36 -8.05 -11.86
N GLN A 262 -9.17 -9.38 -11.87
CA GLN A 262 -9.27 -10.20 -10.68
C GLN A 262 -8.25 -9.79 -9.62
N TYR A 263 -6.99 -9.53 -10.01
CA TYR A 263 -5.96 -9.11 -9.08
C TYR A 263 -6.30 -7.78 -8.42
N LEU A 264 -6.76 -6.78 -9.18
CA LEU A 264 -7.17 -5.49 -8.61
C LEU A 264 -8.38 -5.64 -7.68
N LYS A 265 -9.31 -6.55 -8.01
CA LYS A 265 -10.53 -6.77 -7.23
C LYS A 265 -10.32 -7.58 -5.95
N THR A 266 -9.41 -8.54 -5.97
CA THR A 266 -9.28 -9.56 -4.89
C THR A 266 -7.87 -9.67 -4.31
N GLY A 267 -6.88 -9.12 -4.99
CA GLY A 267 -5.47 -9.29 -4.70
C GLY A 267 -4.95 -10.71 -4.83
N SER A 268 -5.64 -11.58 -5.57
CA SER A 268 -5.21 -12.97 -5.77
C SER A 268 -5.47 -13.45 -7.19
N VAL A 269 -4.45 -14.02 -7.81
CA VAL A 269 -4.55 -14.78 -9.07
C VAL A 269 -3.89 -16.14 -8.83
N PRO A 270 -4.68 -17.23 -8.77
CA PRO A 270 -4.17 -18.57 -8.50
C PRO A 270 -3.03 -18.94 -9.44
N GLY A 271 -1.93 -19.48 -8.87
CA GLY A 271 -0.76 -19.87 -9.65
C GLY A 271 -0.07 -18.71 -10.37
N LYS A 272 -0.23 -17.46 -9.87
CA LYS A 272 0.46 -16.29 -10.43
C LYS A 272 0.85 -15.26 -9.38
N ALA A 273 -0.08 -14.78 -8.56
CA ALA A 273 0.22 -13.68 -7.64
C ALA A 273 -0.73 -13.62 -6.44
N GLN A 274 -0.19 -13.10 -5.33
CA GLN A 274 -0.93 -12.72 -4.13
C GLN A 274 -0.43 -11.35 -3.68
N ALA A 275 -1.33 -10.41 -3.43
CA ALA A 275 -0.98 -9.11 -2.89
C ALA A 275 -0.63 -9.22 -1.40
N ALA A 276 0.38 -8.45 -1.00
CA ALA A 276 0.87 -8.33 0.36
C ALA A 276 1.39 -6.90 0.58
N GLY A 277 1.63 -6.54 1.85
CA GLY A 277 2.14 -5.23 2.21
C GLY A 277 1.27 -4.08 1.68
N PRO A 278 1.85 -2.96 1.23
CA PRO A 278 1.10 -1.79 0.75
C PRO A 278 0.12 -2.09 -0.39
N MET A 279 0.43 -3.05 -1.28
CA MET A 279 -0.49 -3.40 -2.36
C MET A 279 -1.75 -4.13 -1.83
N ALA A 280 -1.62 -4.92 -0.75
CA ALA A 280 -2.78 -5.52 -0.12
C ALA A 280 -3.66 -4.44 0.53
N GLU A 281 -3.07 -3.45 1.19
CA GLU A 281 -3.81 -2.32 1.78
C GLU A 281 -4.58 -1.53 0.70
N ALA A 282 -3.93 -1.21 -0.42
CA ALA A 282 -4.58 -0.52 -1.55
C ALA A 282 -5.78 -1.31 -2.11
N ILE A 283 -5.70 -2.63 -2.11
CA ILE A 283 -6.82 -3.48 -2.55
C ILE A 283 -7.91 -3.51 -1.49
N ASP A 284 -7.54 -3.74 -0.24
CA ASP A 284 -8.46 -3.94 0.86
C ASP A 284 -9.23 -2.65 1.21
N HIS A 285 -8.67 -1.47 0.91
CA HIS A 285 -9.28 -0.17 1.23
C HIS A 285 -9.78 0.63 0.03
N SER A 286 -9.31 0.35 -1.20
CA SER A 286 -9.70 1.06 -2.42
C SER A 286 -10.18 0.11 -3.53
N LEU A 287 -9.27 -0.61 -4.17
CA LEU A 287 -9.50 -1.21 -5.50
C LEU A 287 -10.64 -2.23 -5.53
N GLN A 288 -10.85 -2.99 -4.45
CA GLN A 288 -11.93 -3.99 -4.37
C GLN A 288 -13.34 -3.37 -4.42
N TYR A 289 -13.46 -2.07 -4.20
CA TYR A 289 -14.72 -1.32 -4.19
C TYR A 289 -14.97 -0.52 -5.47
N LEU A 290 -14.00 -0.50 -6.40
CA LEU A 290 -14.20 0.12 -7.70
C LEU A 290 -15.21 -0.65 -8.54
N SER A 291 -15.89 0.07 -9.43
CA SER A 291 -16.76 -0.56 -10.42
C SER A 291 -15.95 -1.41 -11.40
N ASP A 292 -16.54 -2.49 -11.92
CA ASP A 292 -15.90 -3.34 -12.94
C ASP A 292 -15.50 -2.53 -14.20
N ALA A 293 -16.25 -1.47 -14.53
CA ALA A 293 -15.93 -0.57 -15.63
C ALA A 293 -14.65 0.25 -15.37
N ASP A 294 -14.46 0.74 -14.15
CA ASP A 294 -13.26 1.48 -13.76
C ASP A 294 -12.04 0.56 -13.66
N LEU A 295 -12.20 -0.66 -13.14
CA LEU A 295 -11.15 -1.68 -13.17
C LEU A 295 -10.74 -2.02 -14.61
N ALA A 296 -11.70 -2.20 -15.51
CA ALA A 296 -11.42 -2.44 -16.93
C ALA A 296 -10.70 -1.25 -17.59
N ALA A 297 -11.05 -0.01 -17.21
CA ALA A 297 -10.37 1.18 -17.70
C ALA A 297 -8.90 1.24 -17.25
N ILE A 298 -8.63 0.97 -15.96
CA ILE A 298 -7.26 0.88 -15.40
C ILE A 298 -6.45 -0.17 -16.17
N VAL A 299 -7.02 -1.37 -16.36
CA VAL A 299 -6.37 -2.46 -17.10
C VAL A 299 -6.06 -2.05 -18.54
N ALA A 300 -7.03 -1.46 -19.24
CA ALA A 300 -6.85 -1.03 -20.62
C ALA A 300 -5.73 0.02 -20.75
N TYR A 301 -5.68 1.00 -19.84
CA TYR A 301 -4.62 2.00 -19.80
C TYR A 301 -3.24 1.38 -19.52
N LEU A 302 -3.12 0.56 -18.47
CA LEU A 302 -1.84 -0.06 -18.10
C LEU A 302 -1.28 -0.94 -19.24
N LYS A 303 -2.14 -1.68 -19.95
CA LYS A 303 -1.77 -2.51 -21.10
C LYS A 303 -1.29 -1.70 -22.32
N GLN A 304 -1.58 -0.39 -22.38
CA GLN A 304 -1.13 0.50 -23.44
C GLN A 304 0.13 1.31 -23.08
N THR A 305 0.57 1.30 -21.81
CA THR A 305 1.77 2.04 -21.38
C THR A 305 3.02 1.63 -22.16
N ALA A 306 4.04 2.48 -22.20
CA ALA A 306 5.32 2.11 -22.80
C ALA A 306 5.94 0.94 -22.02
N PRO A 307 6.42 -0.12 -22.70
CA PRO A 307 7.07 -1.23 -22.02
C PRO A 307 8.38 -0.75 -21.38
N MET A 308 8.63 -1.18 -20.15
CA MET A 308 9.86 -0.91 -19.40
C MET A 308 10.59 -2.22 -19.11
N PRO A 309 11.37 -2.79 -20.04
CA PRO A 309 12.04 -4.06 -19.82
C PRO A 309 13.01 -3.98 -18.63
N ALA A 310 13.03 -5.04 -17.82
CA ALA A 310 14.06 -5.29 -16.82
C ALA A 310 14.93 -6.47 -17.25
N ASP A 311 16.10 -6.61 -16.63
CA ASP A 311 17.02 -7.72 -16.91
C ASP A 311 16.37 -9.07 -16.58
N GLY A 312 16.41 -9.99 -17.54
CA GLY A 312 15.84 -11.33 -17.42
C GLY A 312 15.29 -11.83 -18.75
N LYS A 313 15.14 -13.15 -18.87
CA LYS A 313 14.57 -13.80 -20.09
C LYS A 313 13.32 -14.62 -19.81
N THR A 314 12.86 -14.65 -18.57
CA THR A 314 11.81 -15.55 -18.11
C THR A 314 10.80 -14.75 -17.29
N VAL A 315 9.51 -14.96 -17.56
CA VAL A 315 8.42 -14.36 -16.77
C VAL A 315 8.47 -14.88 -15.33
N ARG A 316 8.20 -13.99 -14.37
CA ARG A 316 8.33 -14.32 -12.93
C ARG A 316 7.47 -15.52 -12.52
N TYR A 317 6.28 -15.68 -13.08
CA TYR A 317 5.38 -16.79 -12.78
C TYR A 317 5.69 -18.10 -13.53
N ALA A 318 6.78 -18.19 -14.30
CA ALA A 318 7.20 -19.45 -14.94
C ALA A 318 8.21 -20.26 -14.11
N TYR A 319 8.75 -19.67 -13.04
CA TYR A 319 9.76 -20.32 -12.20
C TYR A 319 9.16 -21.34 -11.22
N GLY A 320 10.03 -22.23 -10.73
CA GLY A 320 9.72 -23.20 -9.70
C GLY A 320 9.10 -24.50 -10.21
N GLN A 321 9.22 -25.54 -9.40
CA GLN A 321 8.55 -26.83 -9.56
C GLN A 321 8.20 -27.39 -8.18
N PRO A 322 7.19 -28.27 -8.07
CA PRO A 322 6.87 -28.90 -6.80
C PRO A 322 8.03 -29.77 -6.31
N LEU A 323 8.25 -29.76 -5.00
CA LEU A 323 9.23 -30.63 -4.36
C LEU A 323 8.66 -32.03 -4.13
N ASN A 324 9.46 -33.06 -4.40
CA ASN A 324 9.19 -34.42 -3.94
C ASN A 324 9.81 -34.63 -2.55
N GLU A 325 8.96 -34.69 -1.53
CA GLU A 325 9.37 -34.83 -0.13
C GLU A 325 10.24 -36.08 0.15
N ALA A 326 9.96 -37.19 -0.55
CA ALA A 326 10.71 -38.44 -0.40
C ALA A 326 12.17 -38.31 -0.86
N ALA A 327 12.50 -37.31 -1.68
CA ALA A 327 13.87 -37.05 -2.10
C ALA A 327 14.74 -36.49 -0.97
N LEU A 328 14.15 -35.83 0.03
CA LEU A 328 14.88 -35.15 1.12
C LEU A 328 14.79 -35.89 2.46
N ARG A 329 13.66 -36.58 2.74
CA ARG A 329 13.53 -37.37 3.96
C ARG A 329 14.32 -38.68 3.86
N GLY A 330 15.38 -38.80 4.67
CA GLY A 330 16.14 -40.04 4.87
C GLY A 330 17.33 -40.27 3.92
N ASN A 331 17.50 -39.42 2.90
CA ASN A 331 18.62 -39.52 1.94
C ASN A 331 19.77 -38.55 2.23
N GLU A 332 19.55 -37.51 3.04
CA GLU A 332 20.60 -36.57 3.45
C GLU A 332 20.85 -36.63 4.96
N ALA A 333 22.09 -36.95 5.35
CA ALA A 333 22.49 -37.03 6.75
C ALA A 333 22.47 -35.66 7.47
N LYS A 334 22.52 -34.56 6.72
CA LYS A 334 22.48 -33.19 7.24
C LYS A 334 21.80 -32.25 6.26
N PRO A 335 20.46 -32.19 6.25
CA PRO A 335 19.73 -31.36 5.28
C PRO A 335 20.04 -29.88 5.47
N PRO A 336 19.97 -29.04 4.42
CA PRO A 336 20.25 -27.61 4.50
C PRO A 336 19.38 -26.91 5.54
N ARG A 337 19.95 -25.90 6.22
CA ARG A 337 19.25 -25.13 7.27
C ARG A 337 17.93 -24.53 6.77
N GLY A 338 17.92 -23.98 5.56
CA GLY A 338 16.70 -23.42 4.96
C GLY A 338 15.57 -24.43 4.79
N TRP A 339 15.88 -25.68 4.43
CA TRP A 339 14.88 -26.75 4.36
C TRP A 339 14.36 -27.13 5.75
N GLN A 340 15.23 -27.21 6.75
CA GLN A 340 14.82 -27.53 8.13
C GLN A 340 13.82 -26.49 8.65
N ILE A 341 14.07 -25.20 8.40
CA ILE A 341 13.15 -24.11 8.76
C ILE A 341 11.86 -24.22 7.96
N PHE A 342 11.95 -24.41 6.64
CA PHE A 342 10.76 -24.56 5.80
C PHE A 342 9.86 -25.71 6.27
N SER A 343 10.45 -26.88 6.50
CA SER A 343 9.73 -28.07 6.97
C SER A 343 9.14 -27.88 8.37
N GLY A 344 9.83 -27.15 9.26
CA GLY A 344 9.39 -26.93 10.64
C GLY A 344 8.35 -25.83 10.81
N SER A 345 8.38 -24.80 9.96
CA SER A 345 7.63 -23.56 10.18
C SER A 345 6.71 -23.16 9.01
N CYS A 346 6.98 -23.60 7.78
CA CYS A 346 6.27 -23.13 6.58
C CYS A 346 5.39 -24.20 5.95
N ALA A 347 5.86 -25.45 5.95
CA ALA A 347 5.24 -26.56 5.22
C ALA A 347 3.83 -26.94 5.72
N ALA A 348 3.47 -26.61 6.96
CA ALA A 348 2.12 -26.85 7.47
C ALA A 348 1.04 -26.10 6.67
N CYS A 349 1.39 -24.93 6.14
CA CYS A 349 0.49 -24.08 5.36
C CYS A 349 0.81 -24.15 3.86
N HIS A 350 2.08 -24.00 3.49
CA HIS A 350 2.50 -23.99 2.09
C HIS A 350 2.64 -25.38 1.46
N GLN A 351 2.45 -26.43 2.26
CA GLN A 351 2.71 -27.83 1.91
C GLN A 351 4.18 -28.08 1.59
N VAL A 352 4.61 -29.33 1.74
CA VAL A 352 6.01 -29.70 1.47
C VAL A 352 6.34 -29.58 -0.01
N ASN A 353 5.35 -29.76 -0.90
CA ASN A 353 5.53 -29.54 -2.33
C ASN A 353 5.50 -28.05 -2.73
N GLY A 354 5.23 -27.13 -1.80
CA GLY A 354 5.12 -25.69 -2.07
C GLY A 354 3.86 -25.27 -2.83
N GLY A 355 2.87 -26.15 -2.99
CA GLY A 355 1.65 -25.87 -3.76
C GLY A 355 0.62 -25.01 -3.04
N GLY A 356 0.79 -24.77 -1.73
CA GLY A 356 -0.22 -24.12 -0.90
C GLY A 356 -1.45 -25.00 -0.68
N LEU A 357 -2.55 -24.38 -0.23
CA LEU A 357 -3.82 -25.09 -0.04
C LEU A 357 -4.65 -25.06 -1.33
N SER A 358 -5.48 -26.10 -1.53
CA SER A 358 -6.35 -26.24 -2.70
C SER A 358 -7.43 -25.15 -2.81
N ASN A 359 -7.78 -24.52 -1.68
CA ASN A 359 -8.70 -23.38 -1.65
C ASN A 359 -7.99 -22.04 -1.95
N HIS A 360 -6.67 -22.05 -2.17
CA HIS A 360 -5.82 -20.91 -2.50
C HIS A 360 -5.69 -19.84 -1.39
N ASP A 361 -6.13 -20.12 -0.16
CA ASP A 361 -5.92 -19.22 0.98
C ASP A 361 -4.42 -19.02 1.28
N TYR A 362 -3.64 -20.08 1.04
CA TYR A 362 -2.17 -20.03 1.00
C TYR A 362 -1.71 -20.21 -0.44
N PRO A 363 -1.00 -19.22 -1.01
CA PRO A 363 -0.63 -19.26 -2.41
C PRO A 363 0.45 -20.32 -2.66
N SER A 364 0.45 -20.83 -3.90
CA SER A 364 1.57 -21.61 -4.42
C SER A 364 2.86 -20.78 -4.37
N LEU A 365 3.94 -21.40 -3.92
CA LEU A 365 5.28 -20.82 -3.90
C LEU A 365 6.00 -20.97 -5.24
N TYR A 366 5.60 -21.94 -6.07
CA TYR A 366 6.01 -22.04 -7.47
C TYR A 366 4.98 -21.41 -8.39
N HIS A 367 5.41 -21.03 -9.59
CA HIS A 367 4.60 -20.23 -10.50
C HIS A 367 4.05 -18.96 -9.83
N ASN A 368 4.88 -18.27 -9.06
CA ASN A 368 4.48 -17.11 -8.29
C ASN A 368 5.39 -15.92 -8.60
N THR A 369 4.78 -14.78 -8.87
CA THR A 369 5.50 -13.55 -9.25
C THR A 369 6.35 -12.94 -8.13
N ALA A 370 6.12 -13.30 -6.87
CA ALA A 370 6.95 -12.89 -5.74
C ALA A 370 8.23 -13.74 -5.63
N THR A 371 8.11 -15.07 -5.73
CA THR A 371 9.26 -16.00 -5.63
C THR A 371 10.08 -16.08 -6.92
N GLY A 372 9.48 -15.76 -8.07
CA GLY A 372 10.17 -15.65 -9.35
C GLY A 372 10.74 -14.27 -9.67
N ALA A 373 10.57 -13.28 -8.79
CA ALA A 373 11.14 -11.95 -8.99
C ALA A 373 12.67 -11.97 -8.94
N SER A 374 13.31 -11.04 -9.65
CA SER A 374 14.77 -10.81 -9.57
C SER A 374 15.17 -10.02 -8.31
N ASN A 375 14.24 -9.28 -7.71
CA ASN A 375 14.40 -8.63 -6.42
C ASN A 375 13.75 -9.48 -5.32
N PRO A 376 14.50 -9.91 -4.27
CA PRO A 376 13.99 -10.75 -3.19
C PRO A 376 13.21 -9.99 -2.10
N ASP A 377 13.15 -8.65 -2.14
CA ASP A 377 12.62 -7.81 -1.04
C ASP A 377 11.22 -8.26 -0.61
N ASN A 378 10.30 -8.52 -1.55
CA ASN A 378 8.94 -8.95 -1.23
C ASN A 378 8.87 -10.34 -0.57
N LEU A 379 9.76 -11.26 -0.96
CA LEU A 379 9.84 -12.59 -0.32
C LEU A 379 10.36 -12.44 1.11
N ILE A 380 11.37 -11.60 1.33
CA ILE A 380 11.91 -11.31 2.66
C ILE A 380 10.84 -10.63 3.52
N ALA A 381 10.17 -9.62 2.97
CA ALA A 381 9.16 -8.83 3.67
C ALA A 381 7.97 -9.68 4.11
N VAL A 382 7.44 -10.56 3.25
CA VAL A 382 6.32 -11.43 3.63
C VAL A 382 6.70 -12.43 4.72
N ILE A 383 7.94 -12.91 4.77
CA ILE A 383 8.42 -13.76 5.88
C ILE A 383 8.53 -12.94 7.17
N LEU A 384 9.09 -11.73 7.11
CA LEU A 384 9.31 -10.90 8.29
C LEU A 384 8.02 -10.33 8.88
N PHE A 385 7.13 -9.83 8.04
CA PHE A 385 5.95 -9.08 8.45
C PHE A 385 4.65 -9.88 8.36
N GLY A 386 4.69 -11.05 7.70
CA GLY A 386 3.49 -11.85 7.48
C GLY A 386 2.51 -11.18 6.51
N LEU A 387 1.27 -11.65 6.57
CA LEU A 387 0.14 -11.13 5.82
C LEU A 387 -1.11 -11.29 6.67
N GLN A 388 -1.91 -10.24 6.79
CA GLN A 388 -3.26 -10.35 7.32
C GLN A 388 -4.14 -9.45 6.47
N ARG A 389 -5.14 -10.05 5.83
CA ARG A 389 -6.03 -9.33 4.92
C ARG A 389 -7.41 -9.94 4.87
N ASP A 390 -8.37 -9.13 4.46
CA ASP A 390 -9.76 -9.55 4.25
C ASP A 390 -10.29 -8.90 2.96
N ALA A 391 -10.26 -9.67 1.87
CA ALA A 391 -10.83 -9.25 0.59
C ALA A 391 -12.19 -9.94 0.42
N HIS A 392 -13.26 -9.15 0.35
CA HIS A 392 -14.64 -9.65 0.25
C HIS A 392 -15.06 -10.71 1.30
N GLY A 393 -14.64 -10.58 2.55
CA GLY A 393 -14.99 -11.54 3.61
C GLY A 393 -14.18 -12.84 3.55
N LYS A 394 -13.12 -12.90 2.75
CA LYS A 394 -12.19 -14.03 2.65
C LYS A 394 -10.88 -13.65 3.34
N PRO A 395 -10.69 -14.04 4.61
CA PRO A 395 -9.47 -13.73 5.30
C PRO A 395 -8.31 -14.55 4.70
N ALA A 396 -7.20 -13.89 4.38
CA ALA A 396 -5.94 -14.56 4.09
C ALA A 396 -4.91 -14.17 5.16
N PHE A 397 -4.21 -15.18 5.67
CA PHE A 397 -3.29 -15.01 6.78
C PHE A 397 -1.98 -15.75 6.52
N MET A 398 -0.87 -15.08 6.81
CA MET A 398 0.46 -15.67 6.93
C MET A 398 1.10 -15.12 8.20
N PRO A 399 1.56 -15.96 9.13
CA PRO A 399 2.21 -15.47 10.34
C PRO A 399 3.50 -14.72 10.01
N ALA A 400 3.79 -13.71 10.81
CA ALA A 400 5.06 -12.99 10.77
C ALA A 400 6.14 -13.79 11.52
N PHE A 401 7.37 -13.78 11.02
CA PHE A 401 8.55 -14.39 11.67
C PHE A 401 9.61 -13.36 12.07
N GLY A 402 9.29 -12.07 11.88
CA GLY A 402 10.17 -10.93 12.16
C GLY A 402 9.99 -10.32 13.55
N PRO A 403 10.26 -9.01 13.72
CA PRO A 403 10.21 -8.35 15.03
C PRO A 403 8.86 -8.42 15.74
N GLY A 404 7.76 -8.41 14.99
CA GLY A 404 6.40 -8.51 15.53
C GLY A 404 5.94 -9.92 15.90
N ALA A 405 6.74 -10.95 15.59
CA ALA A 405 6.42 -12.33 15.90
C ALA A 405 6.57 -12.65 17.39
N SER A 406 5.85 -13.68 17.87
CA SER A 406 6.07 -14.29 19.18
C SER A 406 7.54 -14.71 19.32
N PHE A 407 8.07 -14.69 20.54
CA PHE A 407 9.47 -15.04 20.80
C PHE A 407 9.86 -16.44 20.28
N THR A 408 8.91 -17.38 20.29
CA THR A 408 9.10 -18.76 19.80
C THR A 408 9.16 -18.87 18.28
N ASP A 409 8.56 -17.90 17.57
CA ASP A 409 8.41 -17.95 16.12
C ASP A 409 9.44 -17.05 15.41
N ARG A 410 10.13 -16.18 16.17
CA ARG A 410 11.06 -15.22 15.60
C ARG A 410 12.27 -15.91 14.98
N LEU A 411 12.50 -15.64 13.69
CA LEU A 411 13.68 -16.08 12.96
C LEU A 411 14.77 -15.00 12.96
N SER A 412 16.03 -15.44 13.08
CA SER A 412 17.19 -14.56 12.89
C SER A 412 17.31 -14.14 11.42
N ASP A 413 18.11 -13.11 11.14
CA ASP A 413 18.35 -12.68 9.76
C ASP A 413 19.00 -13.77 8.91
N GLN A 414 19.87 -14.58 9.52
CA GLN A 414 20.45 -15.74 8.84
C GLN A 414 19.41 -16.83 8.58
N ASP A 415 18.53 -17.13 9.55
CA ASP A 415 17.47 -18.13 9.35
C ASP A 415 16.50 -17.72 8.23
N VAL A 416 16.12 -16.44 8.18
CA VAL A 416 15.28 -15.90 7.09
C VAL A 416 16.01 -15.96 5.74
N ALA A 417 17.30 -15.63 5.71
CA ALA A 417 18.10 -15.75 4.48
C ALA A 417 18.19 -17.22 4.01
N ASP A 418 18.41 -18.15 4.93
CA ASP A 418 18.51 -19.58 4.63
C ASP A 418 17.19 -20.14 4.06
N VAL A 419 16.05 -19.84 4.71
CA VAL A 419 14.74 -20.30 4.22
C VAL A 419 14.34 -19.61 2.91
N ALA A 420 14.62 -18.32 2.75
CA ALA A 420 14.35 -17.60 1.50
C ALA A 420 15.17 -18.18 0.33
N ASN A 421 16.46 -18.47 0.55
CA ASN A 421 17.30 -19.12 -0.46
C ASN A 421 16.80 -20.53 -0.81
N PHE A 422 16.31 -21.30 0.17
CA PHE A 422 15.68 -22.58 -0.11
C PHE A 422 14.43 -22.43 -0.97
N VAL A 423 13.54 -21.48 -0.62
CA VAL A 423 12.32 -21.19 -1.41
C VAL A 423 12.66 -20.74 -2.83
N LEU A 424 13.62 -19.83 -3.00
CA LEU A 424 14.06 -19.35 -4.31
C LEU A 424 14.68 -20.47 -5.16
N HIS A 425 15.50 -21.32 -4.55
CA HIS A 425 16.14 -22.42 -5.27
C HIS A 425 15.13 -23.50 -5.70
N GLN A 426 14.19 -23.85 -4.82
CA GLN A 426 13.25 -24.96 -5.06
C GLN A 426 12.00 -24.52 -5.84
N TYR A 427 11.38 -23.42 -5.42
CA TYR A 427 10.08 -22.97 -5.90
C TYR A 427 10.14 -21.66 -6.69
N GLY A 428 11.26 -20.95 -6.69
CA GLY A 428 11.36 -19.61 -7.26
C GLY A 428 12.44 -19.47 -8.32
N ASN A 429 12.98 -18.25 -8.41
CA ASN A 429 14.12 -17.94 -9.26
C ASN A 429 15.44 -18.32 -8.56
N PRO A 430 16.13 -19.41 -8.98
CA PRO A 430 17.31 -19.91 -8.28
C PRO A 430 18.56 -19.02 -8.44
N ALA A 431 18.53 -18.07 -9.38
CA ALA A 431 19.62 -17.13 -9.62
C ALA A 431 19.69 -16.03 -8.55
N VAL A 432 18.57 -15.75 -7.86
CA VAL A 432 18.52 -14.76 -6.79
C VAL A 432 19.10 -15.37 -5.51
N LYS A 433 19.92 -14.59 -4.80
CA LYS A 433 20.52 -14.95 -3.52
C LYS A 433 20.14 -13.91 -2.47
N VAL A 434 19.79 -14.39 -1.28
CA VAL A 434 19.47 -13.55 -0.12
C VAL A 434 20.59 -13.67 0.90
N SER A 435 21.11 -12.54 1.38
CA SER A 435 22.05 -12.50 2.49
C SER A 435 21.35 -12.08 3.79
N ALA A 436 21.94 -12.41 4.94
CA ALA A 436 21.46 -11.89 6.23
C ALA A 436 21.46 -10.34 6.26
N THR A 437 22.37 -9.70 5.54
CA THR A 437 22.39 -8.23 5.42
C THR A 437 21.20 -7.68 4.65
N ASP A 438 20.72 -8.38 3.61
CA ASP A 438 19.50 -7.98 2.90
C ASP A 438 18.28 -8.12 3.81
N VAL A 439 18.21 -9.21 4.60
CA VAL A 439 17.15 -9.39 5.59
C VAL A 439 17.18 -8.28 6.64
N ALA A 440 18.34 -7.99 7.21
CA ALA A 440 18.51 -6.92 8.19
C ALA A 440 18.06 -5.57 7.62
N ALA A 441 18.43 -5.27 6.37
CA ALA A 441 18.02 -4.03 5.71
C ALA A 441 16.50 -3.95 5.57
N ILE A 442 15.81 -5.01 5.13
CA ILE A 442 14.35 -5.03 5.02
C ILE A 442 13.68 -4.96 6.40
N ARG A 443 14.22 -5.67 7.39
CA ARG A 443 13.76 -5.62 8.79
C ARG A 443 13.79 -4.20 9.35
N ASP A 444 14.81 -3.42 8.98
CA ASP A 444 15.02 -2.04 9.42
C ASP A 444 14.32 -0.99 8.53
N GLY A 445 13.42 -1.39 7.62
CA GLY A 445 12.65 -0.46 6.79
C GLY A 445 13.21 -0.22 5.38
N GLY A 446 14.19 -1.01 4.95
CA GLY A 446 14.81 -0.96 3.63
C GLY A 446 16.12 -0.17 3.57
N LYS A 447 16.77 -0.22 2.41
CA LYS A 447 18.00 0.55 2.15
C LYS A 447 17.65 2.05 2.07
N PRO A 448 18.24 2.91 2.91
CA PRO A 448 17.91 4.33 2.90
C PRO A 448 18.32 4.99 1.58
N PRO A 449 17.52 5.91 1.02
CA PRO A 449 17.84 6.61 -0.22
C PRO A 449 19.06 7.52 -0.02
N LEU A 450 19.73 7.86 -1.12
CA LEU A 450 20.96 8.66 -1.11
C LEU A 450 20.80 9.98 -0.34
N ILE A 451 19.65 10.65 -0.46
CA ILE A 451 19.38 11.90 0.27
C ILE A 451 19.30 11.67 1.79
N ALA A 452 18.71 10.56 2.24
CA ALA A 452 18.66 10.22 3.66
C ALA A 452 20.04 9.87 4.20
N GLN A 453 20.87 9.18 3.41
CA GLN A 453 22.27 8.90 3.76
C GLN A 453 23.10 10.19 3.84
N ALA A 454 23.00 11.07 2.83
CA ALA A 454 23.69 12.35 2.79
C ALA A 454 23.24 13.30 3.90
N GLY A 455 21.94 13.31 4.23
CA GLY A 455 21.35 14.12 5.30
C GLY A 455 22.00 13.87 6.67
N ARG A 456 22.46 12.65 6.95
CA ARG A 456 23.19 12.30 8.19
C ARG A 456 24.49 13.09 8.34
N PHE A 457 25.09 13.53 7.23
CA PHE A 457 26.34 14.31 7.22
C PHE A 457 26.12 15.81 7.05
N ALA A 458 24.89 16.28 6.91
CA ALA A 458 24.59 17.69 6.65
C ALA A 458 25.03 18.61 7.81
N LEU A 459 24.76 18.22 9.07
CA LEU A 459 25.19 18.97 10.26
C LEU A 459 26.72 18.99 10.45
N PRO A 460 27.42 17.84 10.44
CA PRO A 460 28.88 17.81 10.45
C PRO A 460 29.49 18.63 9.30
N GLY A 461 28.93 18.52 8.10
CA GLY A 461 29.39 19.26 6.92
C GLY A 461 29.26 20.77 7.07
N LEU A 462 28.14 21.26 7.61
CA LEU A 462 27.94 22.67 7.97
C LEU A 462 28.94 23.13 9.04
N GLY A 463 29.22 22.30 10.03
CA GLY A 463 30.25 22.57 11.05
C GLY A 463 31.64 22.74 10.44
N VAL A 464 32.04 21.83 9.55
CA VAL A 464 33.32 21.93 8.82
C VAL A 464 33.36 23.18 7.94
N LEU A 465 32.28 23.49 7.21
CA LEU A 465 32.20 24.68 6.37
C LEU A 465 32.34 25.96 7.20
N LEU A 466 31.67 26.06 8.35
CA LEU A 466 31.78 27.19 9.27
C LEU A 466 33.22 27.33 9.80
N ILE A 467 33.87 26.23 10.15
CA ILE A 467 35.28 26.24 10.58
C ILE A 467 36.17 26.75 9.43
N LEU A 468 35.97 26.27 8.21
CA LEU A 468 36.72 26.72 7.03
C LEU A 468 36.51 28.22 6.76
N ILE A 469 35.28 28.72 6.87
CA ILE A 469 34.97 30.15 6.74
C ILE A 469 35.67 30.95 7.84
N VAL A 470 35.62 30.50 9.09
CA VAL A 470 36.31 31.16 10.21
C VAL A 470 37.82 31.19 9.98
N VAL A 471 38.43 30.07 9.56
CA VAL A 471 39.86 29.98 9.23
C VAL A 471 40.20 30.93 8.08
N LEU A 472 39.40 30.97 7.02
CA LEU A 472 39.58 31.88 5.89
C LEU A 472 39.54 33.35 6.36
N VAL A 473 38.55 33.73 7.17
CA VAL A 473 38.41 35.08 7.73
C VAL A 473 39.60 35.44 8.61
N LEU A 474 40.10 34.50 9.43
CA LEU A 474 41.30 34.71 10.26
C LEU A 474 42.57 34.89 9.40
N LEU A 475 42.74 34.10 8.34
CA LEU A 475 43.85 34.23 7.38
C LEU A 475 43.79 35.54 6.59
N MET A 476 42.61 35.99 6.20
CA MET A 476 42.43 37.29 5.54
C MET A 476 42.74 38.44 6.50
N ARG A 477 42.35 38.34 7.77
CA ARG A 477 42.68 39.32 8.82
C ARG A 477 44.17 39.35 9.17
N SER A 478 44.85 38.20 9.18
CA SER A 478 46.30 38.16 9.44
C SER A 478 47.10 38.77 8.28
N ARG A 479 46.70 38.52 7.04
CA ARG A 479 47.30 39.14 5.84
C ARG A 479 47.11 40.66 5.80
N SER A 480 45.92 41.17 6.15
CA SER A 480 45.69 42.63 6.17
C SER A 480 46.49 43.35 7.28
N ARG A 481 46.70 42.69 8.43
CA ARG A 481 47.58 43.19 9.50
C ARG A 481 49.06 43.18 9.12
N GLY A 482 49.51 42.19 8.35
CA GLY A 482 50.88 42.13 7.82
C GLY A 482 51.18 43.23 6.81
N SER A 483 50.23 43.50 5.89
CA SER A 483 50.36 44.58 4.91
C SER A 483 50.39 45.98 5.56
N ARG A 484 49.59 46.24 6.60
CA ARG A 484 49.64 47.51 7.35
C ARG A 484 50.96 47.76 8.09
N LYS A 485 51.66 46.69 8.50
CA LYS A 485 52.99 46.82 9.13
C LYS A 485 54.11 47.11 8.13
N GLN A 486 53.97 46.71 6.87
CA GLN A 486 54.96 46.99 5.81
C GLN A 486 54.81 48.38 5.17
N SER A 487 53.68 49.07 5.34
CA SER A 487 53.52 50.46 4.90
C SER A 487 53.80 51.49 6.00
N ALA A 488 54.16 51.04 7.21
CA ALA A 488 54.51 51.89 8.36
C ALA A 488 55.98 51.76 8.77
N ALA A 489 56.77 51.01 8.01
CA ALA A 489 58.23 50.98 8.02
C ALA A 489 58.70 51.53 6.67
#